data_AF-R7UWR5-F1
#
_entry.id   AF-R7UWR5-F1
#
_cell.length_a   1.000
_cell.length_b   1.000
_cell.length_c   1.000
_cell.angle_alpha   90.00
_cell.angle_beta   90.00
_cell.angle_gamma   90.00
#
_symmetry.space_group_name_H-M   'P 1'
#
loop_
_entity.id
_entity.type
_entity.pdbx_description
1 polymer ?
#
loop_
_entity_poly.entity_id
_entity_poly.type
_entity_poly.pdbx_seq_one_letter_code
_entity_poly.pdbx_strand_id
1 'polypeptide(L)'
;MEIRLTLVLALLVAALGVVANALSIPSDALKDNQMDVADKDGDQSRRATWLETRDLEDDFKELVYLTIEELVNEGRMDPRVLSKEENEVKEKRGRWQGFCFKRTRSGRFLPYICWKGDRK
;
A
#
# COMPACT_ATOMS: atom_id res chain seq x y z
N MET A 1 4.91 -11.73 -53.71
CA MET A 1 5.92 -11.69 -52.61
C MET A 1 5.70 -10.50 -51.67
N GLU A 2 5.02 -9.44 -52.12
CA GLU A 2 4.84 -8.19 -51.37
C GLU A 2 3.99 -8.33 -50.10
N ILE A 3 2.94 -9.15 -50.11
CA ILE A 3 2.06 -9.38 -48.95
C ILE A 3 2.79 -10.07 -47.79
N ARG A 4 3.80 -10.91 -48.09
CA ARG A 4 4.61 -11.56 -47.06
C ARG A 4 5.58 -10.57 -46.41
N LEU A 5 6.09 -9.62 -47.20
CA LEU A 5 6.97 -8.56 -46.71
C LEU A 5 6.22 -7.60 -45.78
N THR A 6 5.00 -7.19 -46.13
CA THR A 6 4.19 -6.29 -45.30
C THR A 6 3.75 -6.94 -43.99
N LEU A 7 3.40 -8.23 -44.00
CA LEU A 7 3.06 -8.98 -42.79
C LEU A 7 4.26 -9.14 -41.84
N VAL A 8 5.45 -9.42 -42.37
CA VAL A 8 6.67 -9.53 -41.57
C VAL A 8 7.03 -8.17 -40.97
N LEU A 9 6.88 -7.08 -41.72
CA LEU A 9 7.16 -5.73 -41.24
C LEU A 9 6.19 -5.30 -40.13
N ALA A 10 4.90 -5.62 -40.27
CA ALA A 10 3.89 -5.34 -39.25
C ALA A 10 4.15 -6.11 -37.94
N LEU A 11 4.54 -7.38 -38.04
CA LEU A 11 4.94 -8.20 -36.89
C LEU A 11 6.18 -7.63 -36.17
N LEU A 12 7.16 -7.15 -36.93
CA LEU A 12 8.36 -6.52 -36.38
C LEU A 12 8.04 -5.23 -35.61
N VAL A 13 7.18 -4.37 -36.18
CA VAL A 13 6.76 -3.12 -35.52
C VAL A 13 5.97 -3.41 -34.25
N ALA A 14 5.07 -4.40 -34.27
CA ALA A 14 4.32 -4.82 -33.09
C ALA A 14 5.25 -5.35 -31.98
N ALA A 15 6.25 -6.17 -32.34
CA ALA A 15 7.24 -6.68 -31.39
C ALA A 15 8.09 -5.55 -30.78
N LEU A 16 8.53 -4.58 -31.60
CA LEU A 16 9.29 -3.41 -31.13
C LEU A 16 8.47 -2.52 -30.19
N GLY A 17 7.17 -2.35 -30.46
CA GLY A 17 6.25 -1.60 -29.60
C GLY A 17 6.09 -2.21 -28.21
N VAL A 18 6.03 -3.53 -28.10
CA VAL A 18 5.94 -4.22 -26.79
C VAL A 18 7.24 -4.08 -26.00
N VAL A 19 8.40 -4.19 -26.66
CA VAL A 19 9.72 -4.06 -26.00
C VAL A 19 9.99 -2.63 -25.53
N ALA A 20 9.53 -1.62 -26.27
CA ALA A 20 9.69 -0.22 -25.87
C ALA A 20 8.99 0.12 -24.54
N ASN A 21 7.83 -0.50 -24.26
CA ASN A 21 7.12 -0.33 -22.99
C ASN A 21 7.82 -1.03 -21.81
N ALA A 22 8.61 -2.08 -22.06
CA ALA A 22 9.41 -2.73 -21.02
C ALA A 22 10.67 -1.92 -20.65
N LEU A 23 11.20 -1.12 -21.58
CA LEU A 23 12.38 -0.28 -21.39
C LEU A 23 12.07 1.09 -20.76
N SER A 24 10.80 1.47 -20.61
CA SER A 24 10.40 2.72 -19.96
C SER A 24 10.42 2.66 -18.44
N ILE A 25 10.96 1.58 -17.84
CA ILE A 25 11.16 1.49 -16.40
C ILE A 25 12.37 2.37 -16.03
N PRO A 26 12.19 3.44 -15.24
CA PRO A 26 13.29 4.31 -14.84
C PRO A 26 14.28 3.53 -13.96
N SER A 27 15.50 3.33 -14.47
CA SER A 27 16.59 2.62 -13.76
C SER A 27 17.15 3.39 -12.55
N ASP A 28 16.74 4.64 -12.36
CA ASP A 28 17.17 5.47 -11.21
C ASP A 28 16.53 5.05 -9.87
N ALA A 29 15.59 4.10 -9.88
CA ALA A 29 15.00 3.54 -8.65
C ALA A 29 15.94 2.58 -7.87
N LEU A 30 17.18 2.33 -8.35
CA LEU A 30 18.10 1.35 -7.76
C LEU A 30 19.21 1.96 -6.90
N LYS A 31 19.33 3.29 -6.81
CA LYS A 31 20.41 3.96 -6.05
C LYS A 31 20.08 4.27 -4.58
N ASP A 32 18.83 4.10 -4.14
CA ASP A 32 18.41 4.46 -2.77
C ASP A 32 18.50 3.32 -1.74
N ASN A 33 19.04 2.15 -2.13
CA ASN A 33 19.19 1.01 -1.22
C ASN A 33 20.54 0.94 -0.49
N GLN A 34 21.29 2.04 -0.41
CA GLN A 34 22.42 2.12 0.53
C GLN A 34 21.87 2.43 1.92
N MET A 35 21.34 1.40 2.60
CA MET A 35 21.11 1.45 4.04
C MET A 35 22.46 1.57 4.73
N ASP A 36 22.88 2.80 5.02
CA ASP A 36 23.85 3.07 6.06
C ASP A 36 23.27 2.54 7.37
N VAL A 37 23.82 1.41 7.83
CA VAL A 37 23.59 0.87 9.17
C VAL A 37 24.32 1.80 10.14
N ALA A 38 23.72 2.96 10.41
CA ALA A 38 24.19 3.91 11.40
C ALA A 38 23.46 3.68 12.73
N ASP A 39 24.26 3.20 13.68
CA ASP A 39 24.15 3.34 15.12
C ASP A 39 22.98 2.70 15.87
N LYS A 40 23.34 1.57 16.51
CA LYS A 40 22.88 1.23 17.85
C LYS A 40 23.26 2.39 18.79
N ASP A 41 22.30 2.82 19.60
CA ASP A 41 22.42 3.86 20.65
C ASP A 41 22.49 5.32 20.18
N GLY A 42 21.33 5.89 19.83
CA GLY A 42 21.23 7.33 19.54
C GLY A 42 19.81 7.87 19.57
N ASP A 43 19.41 8.41 20.74
CA ASP A 43 18.42 9.49 20.89
C ASP A 43 16.98 9.22 20.37
N GLN A 44 16.16 8.57 21.22
CA GLN A 44 14.71 8.40 20.99
C GLN A 44 13.93 9.73 20.90
N SER A 45 14.52 10.88 21.25
CA SER A 45 13.82 12.18 21.28
C SER A 45 13.60 12.81 19.90
N ARG A 46 14.34 12.34 18.88
CA ARG A 46 14.25 12.83 17.49
C ARG A 46 13.54 11.87 16.54
N ARG A 47 12.84 10.87 17.06
CA ARG A 47 12.02 10.00 16.21
C ARG A 47 10.87 10.83 15.66
N ALA A 48 10.79 10.90 14.33
CA ALA A 48 9.73 11.65 13.68
C ALA A 48 8.37 11.04 14.07
N THR A 49 7.48 11.86 14.65
CA THR A 49 6.22 11.43 15.29
C THR A 49 5.31 10.61 14.36
N TRP A 50 5.43 10.79 13.04
CA TRP A 50 4.68 10.03 12.03
C TRP A 50 5.15 8.57 11.85
N LEU A 51 6.20 8.14 12.55
CA LEU A 51 6.66 6.74 12.64
C LEU A 51 6.50 6.18 14.06
N GLU A 52 5.63 6.76 14.89
CA GLU A 52 5.31 6.20 16.19
C GLU A 52 4.51 4.90 16.05
N THR A 53 5.23 3.77 16.06
CA THR A 53 4.66 2.42 16.05
C THR A 53 4.23 1.94 17.43
N ARG A 54 4.15 2.84 18.42
CA ARG A 54 3.89 2.47 19.82
C ARG A 54 2.42 2.10 20.08
N ASP A 55 1.50 2.60 19.26
CA ASP A 55 0.06 2.29 19.33
C ASP A 55 -0.46 1.55 18.08
N LEU A 56 0.44 1.09 17.21
CA LEU A 56 0.09 0.43 15.94
C LEU A 56 -0.29 -1.05 16.11
N GLU A 57 -0.15 -1.60 17.31
CA GLU A 57 -0.41 -3.00 17.57
C GLU A 57 -1.89 -3.36 17.33
N ASP A 58 -2.81 -2.52 17.81
CA ASP A 58 -4.25 -2.74 17.64
C ASP A 58 -4.69 -2.51 16.19
N ASP A 59 -4.21 -1.44 15.56
CA ASP A 59 -4.48 -1.14 14.14
C ASP A 59 -3.95 -2.25 13.22
N PHE A 60 -2.76 -2.78 13.50
CA PHE A 60 -2.17 -3.87 12.74
C PHE A 60 -2.94 -5.18 12.91
N LYS A 61 -3.36 -5.50 14.15
CA LYS A 61 -4.20 -6.67 14.42
C LYS A 61 -5.54 -6.57 13.69
N GLU A 62 -6.16 -5.39 13.68
CA GLU A 62 -7.40 -5.14 12.94
C GLU A 62 -7.20 -5.34 11.43
N LEU A 63 -6.12 -4.80 10.85
CA LEU A 63 -5.81 -4.98 9.42
C LEU A 63 -5.61 -6.45 9.05
N VAL A 64 -4.85 -7.19 9.86
CA VAL A 64 -4.62 -8.63 9.65
C VAL A 64 -5.93 -9.40 9.75
N TYR A 65 -6.77 -9.09 10.74
CA TYR A 65 -8.07 -9.72 10.89
C TYR A 65 -8.97 -9.50 9.66
N LEU A 66 -9.10 -8.25 9.19
CA LEU A 66 -9.90 -7.93 8.00
C LEU A 66 -9.40 -8.65 6.75
N THR A 67 -8.09 -8.76 6.59
CA THR A 67 -7.48 -9.48 5.46
C THR A 67 -7.79 -10.97 5.50
N ILE A 68 -7.72 -11.58 6.69
CA ILE A 68 -8.08 -13.00 6.89
C ILE A 68 -9.57 -13.21 6.62
N GLU A 69 -10.44 -12.32 7.09
CA GLU A 69 -11.87 -12.36 6.82
C GLU A 69 -12.18 -12.31 5.32
N GLU A 70 -11.52 -11.43 4.57
CA GLU A 70 -11.68 -11.35 3.11
C GLU A 70 -11.23 -12.63 2.41
N LEU A 71 -10.07 -13.19 2.79
CA LEU A 71 -9.57 -14.46 2.23
C LEU A 71 -10.49 -15.66 2.53
N VAL A 72 -11.14 -15.67 3.70
CA VAL A 72 -12.17 -16.68 4.03
C VAL A 72 -13.41 -16.46 3.17
N ASN A 73 -13.88 -15.22 2.99
CA ASN A 73 -15.03 -14.89 2.15
C ASN A 73 -14.79 -15.23 0.66
N GLU A 74 -13.55 -15.09 0.17
CA GLU A 74 -13.13 -15.52 -1.17
C GLU A 74 -13.01 -17.06 -1.31
N GLY A 75 -13.18 -17.81 -0.23
CA GLY A 75 -13.01 -19.27 -0.21
C GLY A 75 -11.56 -19.73 -0.36
N ARG A 76 -10.59 -18.84 -0.11
CA ARG A 76 -9.15 -19.09 -0.25
C ARG A 76 -8.49 -19.52 1.07
N MET A 77 -9.23 -19.48 2.17
CA MET A 77 -8.77 -19.86 3.51
C MET A 77 -9.87 -20.64 4.26
N ASP A 78 -9.47 -21.58 5.12
CA ASP A 78 -10.42 -22.39 5.91
C ASP A 78 -11.19 -21.48 6.90
N PRO A 79 -12.54 -21.48 6.90
CA PRO A 79 -13.35 -20.69 7.83
C PRO A 79 -13.09 -20.96 9.30
N ARG A 80 -12.48 -22.11 9.63
CA ARG A 80 -12.07 -22.46 11.00
C ARG A 80 -10.95 -21.58 11.53
N VAL A 81 -10.24 -20.85 10.67
CA VAL A 81 -9.22 -19.89 11.12
C VAL A 81 -9.86 -18.72 11.88
N LEU A 82 -11.14 -18.43 11.62
CA LEU A 82 -11.94 -17.44 12.36
C LEU A 82 -12.72 -18.06 13.53
N SER A 83 -12.36 -19.27 13.98
CA SER A 83 -13.23 -20.07 14.86
C SER A 83 -13.54 -19.40 16.20
N LYS A 84 -14.77 -18.90 16.29
CA LYS A 84 -15.79 -19.14 17.34
C LYS A 84 -15.30 -19.15 18.80
N GLU A 85 -14.91 -18.00 19.31
CA GLU A 85 -15.19 -17.55 20.67
C GLU A 85 -14.99 -16.03 20.63
N GLU A 86 -16.02 -15.26 20.97
CA GLU A 86 -16.06 -13.79 20.87
C GLU A 86 -16.18 -13.17 19.46
N ASN A 87 -17.09 -13.69 18.63
CA ASN A 87 -17.73 -12.85 17.61
C ASN A 87 -18.79 -11.95 18.28
N GLU A 88 -18.36 -11.05 19.17
CA GLU A 88 -19.07 -9.77 19.25
C GLU A 88 -18.90 -9.16 17.86
N VAL A 89 -19.98 -9.16 17.08
CA VAL A 89 -20.07 -8.35 15.86
C VAL A 89 -19.76 -6.93 16.31
N LYS A 90 -18.50 -6.52 16.18
CA LYS A 90 -18.09 -5.13 16.39
C LYS A 90 -18.85 -4.36 15.33
N GLU A 91 -20.02 -3.84 15.70
CA GLU A 91 -20.73 -2.85 14.91
C GLU A 91 -19.68 -1.84 14.47
N LYS A 92 -19.51 -1.65 13.16
CA LYS A 92 -18.65 -0.63 12.58
C LYS A 92 -19.14 0.71 13.12
N ARG A 93 -18.63 1.14 14.29
CA ARG A 93 -19.11 2.29 15.05
C ARG A 93 -18.79 3.57 14.29
N GLY A 94 -19.56 3.89 13.25
CA GLY A 94 -19.65 5.19 12.58
C GLY A 94 -18.33 5.89 12.19
N ARG A 95 -17.18 5.21 12.27
CA ARG A 95 -15.84 5.74 12.08
C ARG A 95 -15.38 5.29 10.71
N TRP A 96 -15.52 6.18 9.75
CA TRP A 96 -15.03 5.99 8.40
C TRP A 96 -13.64 6.61 8.31
N GLN A 97 -12.67 5.83 7.83
CA GLN A 97 -11.37 6.38 7.45
C GLN A 97 -11.53 7.17 6.15
N GLY A 98 -10.99 8.38 6.12
CA GLY A 98 -10.97 9.23 4.94
C GLY A 98 -9.64 9.98 4.83
N PHE A 99 -9.48 10.72 3.74
CA PHE A 99 -8.33 11.60 3.56
C PHE A 99 -8.68 13.03 3.98
N CYS A 100 -7.87 13.60 4.86
CA CYS A 100 -7.90 15.01 5.21
C CYS A 100 -6.66 15.71 4.64
N PHE A 101 -6.77 17.02 4.41
CA PHE A 101 -5.67 17.82 3.88
C PHE A 101 -5.18 18.81 4.94
N LYS A 102 -3.90 18.74 5.28
CA LYS A 102 -3.24 19.73 6.15
C LYS A 102 -2.50 20.75 5.30
N ARG A 103 -2.69 22.04 5.59
CA ARG A 103 -1.94 23.11 4.93
C ARG A 103 -0.54 23.21 5.54
N THR A 104 0.48 23.13 4.71
CA THR A 104 1.89 23.30 5.13
C THR A 104 2.26 24.79 5.21
N ARG A 105 3.35 25.10 5.92
CA ARG A 105 3.91 26.47 5.95
C ARG A 105 4.31 27.00 4.56
N SER A 106 4.64 26.09 3.64
CA SER A 106 4.94 26.40 2.23
C SER A 106 3.70 26.56 1.35
N GLY A 107 2.48 26.46 1.91
CA GLY A 107 1.23 26.62 1.17
C GLY A 107 0.77 25.40 0.39
N ARG A 108 1.44 24.25 0.51
CA ARG A 108 1.03 22.97 -0.12
C ARG A 108 0.01 22.25 0.77
N PHE A 109 -0.81 21.40 0.17
CA PHE A 109 -1.73 20.53 0.90
C PHE A 109 -1.13 19.12 0.99
N LEU A 110 -0.98 18.61 2.21
CA LEU A 110 -0.52 17.25 2.45
C LEU A 110 -1.72 16.37 2.82
N PRO A 111 -2.03 15.33 2.03
CA PRO A 111 -3.05 14.36 2.41
C PRO A 111 -2.55 13.53 3.60
N TYR A 112 -3.44 13.24 4.55
CA TYR A 112 -3.19 12.32 5.65
C TYR A 112 -4.49 11.57 6.00
N ILE A 113 -4.34 10.37 6.58
CA ILE A 113 -5.48 9.55 7.01
C ILE A 113 -6.14 10.23 8.21
N CYS A 114 -7.45 10.42 8.13
CA CYS A 114 -8.24 10.96 9.23
C CYS A 114 -9.48 10.11 9.47
N TRP A 115 -9.84 10.01 10.75
CA TRP A 115 -11.05 9.33 11.17
C TRP A 115 -12.22 10.31 11.16
N LYS A 116 -13.28 9.98 10.43
CA LYS A 116 -14.53 10.73 10.40
C LYS A 116 -15.60 9.90 11.09
N GLY A 117 -16.00 10.31 12.29
CA GLY A 117 -17.02 9.66 13.10
C GLY A 117 -17.42 10.53 14.29
N ASP A 118 -18.60 10.25 14.84
CA ASP A 118 -19.30 11.09 15.84
C ASP A 118 -18.40 11.42 17.05
N ARG A 119 -18.20 12.71 17.31
CA ARG A 119 -17.70 13.22 18.59
C ARG A 119 -18.93 13.47 19.47
N LYS A 120 -19.36 12.45 20.20
CA LYS A 120 -20.12 12.67 21.43
C LYS A 120 -19.15 12.88 22.58
#